data_AF-A0A965FFU4-F1
#
_entry.id   AF-A0A965FFU4-F1
#
_cell.length_a   1.000
_cell.length_b   1.000
_cell.length_c   1.000
_cell.angle_alpha   90.00
_cell.angle_beta   90.00
_cell.angle_gamma   90.00
#
_symmetry.space_group_name_H-M   'P 1'
#
loop_
_entity.id
_entity.type
_entity.pdbx_description
1 polymer ?
#
loop_
_entity_poly.entity_id
_entity_poly.type
_entity_poly.pdbx_seq_one_letter_code
_entity_poly.pdbx_strand_id
1 'polypeptide(L)' 'VSNLGKGNLTNAPIQTNYGWHVIKVDDVRTFKAPSFDESKGRIQQTLVQNKRLELLAKLRANAKVVQ' A
#
# COMPACT_ATOMS: atom_id res chain seq x y z
N VAL A 1 -3.99 9.52 -4.87
CA VAL A 1 -5.15 10.40 -4.55
C VAL A 1 -4.93 11.31 -3.34
N SER A 2 -3.81 11.19 -2.62
CA SER A 2 -3.54 11.88 -1.34
C SER A 2 -3.22 13.38 -1.43
N ASN A 3 -3.53 14.06 -2.55
CA ASN A 3 -3.18 15.46 -2.76
C ASN A 3 -4.32 16.28 -3.42
N LEU A 4 -5.55 15.78 -3.36
CA LEU A 4 -6.73 16.54 -3.79
C LEU A 4 -7.34 17.26 -2.58
N GLY A 5 -7.40 18.59 -2.65
CA GLY A 5 -8.07 19.42 -1.65
C GLY A 5 -9.57 19.15 -1.55
N LYS A 6 -10.17 19.43 -0.39
CA LYS A 6 -11.61 19.30 -0.17
C LYS A 6 -12.39 20.09 -1.22
N GLY A 7 -13.42 19.48 -1.79
CA GLY A 7 -14.29 20.04 -2.82
C GLY A 7 -13.73 19.99 -4.25
N ASN A 8 -12.49 19.52 -4.45
CA ASN A 8 -11.86 19.53 -5.76
C ASN A 8 -12.20 18.27 -6.58
N LEU A 9 -12.51 18.47 -7.86
CA LEU A 9 -12.66 17.39 -8.83
C LEU A 9 -11.28 17.01 -9.37
N THR A 10 -11.01 15.72 -9.63
CA THR A 10 -9.78 15.35 -10.36
C THR A 10 -9.81 15.98 -11.76
N ASN A 11 -8.90 16.93 -12.02
CA ASN A 11 -8.79 17.59 -13.32
C ASN A 11 -8.46 16.63 -14.47
N ALA A 12 -7.81 15.50 -14.17
CA ALA A 12 -7.53 14.44 -15.12
C ALA A 12 -8.11 13.11 -14.61
N PRO A 13 -8.73 12.30 -15.49
CA PRO A 13 -9.25 11.00 -15.10
C PRO A 13 -8.09 10.08 -14.70
N ILE A 14 -8.28 9.33 -13.62
CA ILE A 14 -7.28 8.40 -13.09
C ILE A 14 -7.51 7.04 -13.71
N GLN A 15 -6.51 6.53 -14.44
CA GLN A 15 -6.53 5.17 -14.94
C GLN A 15 -6.32 4.19 -13.78
N THR A 16 -7.27 3.28 -13.59
CA THR A 16 -7.14 2.12 -12.71
C THR A 16 -7.28 0.86 -13.56
N ASN A 17 -7.02 -0.31 -12.97
CA ASN A 17 -7.14 -1.60 -13.67
C ASN A 17 -8.58 -1.87 -14.19
N TYR A 18 -9.57 -1.08 -13.77
CA TYR A 18 -10.96 -1.16 -14.20
C TYR A 18 -11.38 -0.04 -15.17
N GLY A 19 -10.44 0.80 -15.63
CA GLY A 19 -10.68 1.91 -16.55
C GLY A 19 -10.49 3.29 -15.92
N TRP A 20 -11.14 4.30 -16.48
CA TRP A 20 -10.93 5.71 -16.10
C TRP A 20 -11.91 6.16 -15.02
N HIS A 21 -11.37 6.65 -13.90
CA HIS A 21 -12.14 7.11 -12.75
C HIS A 21 -11.99 8.63 -12.59
N VAL A 22 -13.11 9.36 -12.49
CA VAL A 22 -13.15 10.78 -12.11
C VAL A 22 -13.58 10.84 -10.65
N ILE A 23 -12.75 11.42 -9.79
CA ILE A 23 -12.96 11.43 -8.34
C ILE A 23 -13.26 12.86 -7.90
N LYS A 24 -14.42 13.05 -7.28
CA LYS A 24 -14.75 14.27 -6.55
C LYS A 24 -14.46 14.05 -5.07
N VAL A 25 -13.69 14.95 -4.46
CA VAL A 25 -13.35 14.84 -3.04
C VAL A 25 -14.34 15.66 -2.23
N ASP A 26 -15.40 15.05 -1.71
CA ASP A 26 -16.39 15.77 -0.90
C ASP A 26 -15.88 16.14 0.51
N ASP A 27 -15.00 15.31 1.10
CA ASP A 27 -14.33 15.63 2.37
C ASP A 27 -12.95 14.96 2.46
N VAL A 28 -11.94 15.72 2.87
CA VAL A 28 -10.60 15.22 3.19
C VAL A 28 -10.53 15.11 4.70
N ARG A 29 -10.73 13.91 5.21
CA ARG A 29 -10.43 13.66 6.61
C ARG A 29 -8.91 13.65 6.75
N THR A 30 -8.39 14.44 7.69
CA THR A 30 -6.99 14.32 8.09
C THR A 30 -6.78 12.92 8.62
N PHE A 31 -6.10 12.09 7.85
CA PHE A 31 -5.72 10.77 8.28
C PHE A 31 -4.82 10.94 9.51
N LYS A 32 -5.37 10.67 10.69
CA LYS A 32 -4.56 10.52 11.89
C LYS A 32 -3.81 9.22 11.69
N ALA A 33 -2.53 9.33 11.35
CA ALA A 33 -1.67 8.15 11.30
C ALA A 33 -1.76 7.46 12.66
N PRO A 34 -2.08 6.15 12.69
CA PRO A 34 -2.14 5.42 13.95
C PRO A 34 -0.81 5.57 14.68
N SER A 35 -0.86 5.71 16.00
CA SER A 35 0.34 5.86 16.81
C SER A 35 1.27 4.66 16.63
N PHE A 36 2.56 4.83 16.95
CA PHE A 36 3.53 3.75 16.83
C PHE A 36 3.10 2.52 17.66
N ASP A 37 2.54 2.71 18.86
CA ASP A 37 2.06 1.62 19.70
C ASP A 37 0.88 0.85 19.08
N GLU A 38 -0.08 1.55 18.47
CA GLU A 38 -1.21 0.90 17.76
C GLU A 38 -0.75 0.17 16.50
N SER A 39 0.30 0.68 15.86
CA SER A 39 0.86 0.11 14.62
C SER A 39 1.89 -0.98 14.87
N LYS A 40 2.46 -1.08 16.08
CA LYS A 40 3.57 -2.00 16.41
C LYS A 40 3.21 -3.45 16.15
N GLY A 41 2.02 -3.89 16.56
CA GLY A 41 1.56 -5.26 16.32
C GLY A 41 1.45 -5.57 14.82
N ARG A 42 0.88 -4.64 14.04
CA ARG A 42 0.77 -4.78 12.57
C ARG A 42 2.14 -4.77 11.90
N ILE A 43 3.04 -3.86 12.32
CA ILE A 43 4.40 -3.75 11.78
C ILE A 43 5.20 -5.03 12.09
N GLN A 44 5.12 -5.56 13.31
CA GLN A 44 5.78 -6.80 13.68
C GLN A 44 5.28 -7.98 12.84
N GLN A 45 3.97 -8.12 12.66
CA GLN A 45 3.40 -9.16 11.79
C GLN A 45 3.91 -9.02 10.36
N THR A 46 3.87 -7.81 9.79
CA THR A 46 4.38 -7.55 8.43
C THR A 46 5.87 -7.84 8.31
N LEU A 47 6.67 -7.48 9.32
CA LEU A 47 8.11 -7.72 9.31
C LEU A 47 8.45 -9.21 9.35
N VAL A 48 7.72 -10.00 10.15
CA VAL A 48 7.89 -11.46 10.21
C VAL A 48 7.53 -12.10 8.87
N GLN A 49 6.44 -11.67 8.23
CA GLN A 49 6.05 -12.17 6.91
C GLN A 49 7.09 -11.79 5.85
N ASN A 50 7.57 -10.56 5.85
CA ASN A 50 8.60 -10.11 4.91
C ASN A 50 9.90 -10.89 5.08
N LYS A 51 10.37 -11.10 6.32
CA LYS A 51 11.57 -11.92 6.57
C LYS A 51 11.38 -13.37 6.12
N ARG A 52 10.19 -13.94 6.29
CA ARG A 52 9.88 -15.29 5.79
C ARG A 52 9.93 -15.33 4.27
N LEU A 53 9.31 -14.37 3.58
CA LEU A 53 9.34 -14.28 2.12
C LEU A 53 10.77 -14.06 1.61
N GLU A 54 11.55 -13.21 2.26
CA GLU A 54 12.95 -12.97 1.93
C GLU A 54 13.80 -14.23 2.12
N LEU A 55 13.59 -14.97 3.21
CA LEU A 55 14.25 -16.26 3.45
C LEU A 55 13.88 -17.27 2.36
N LEU A 56 12.59 -17.39 2.02
CA LEU A 56 12.14 -18.27 0.94
C LEU A 56 12.70 -17.85 -0.43
N ALA A 57 12.80 -16.56 -0.70
CA ALA A 57 13.43 -16.04 -1.91
C ALA A 57 14.93 -16.37 -1.95
N LYS A 58 15.64 -16.19 -0.83
CA LYS A 58 17.06 -16.58 -0.70
C LYS A 58 17.25 -18.09 -0.87
N LEU A 59 16.40 -18.91 -0.26
CA LEU A 59 16.48 -20.37 -0.41
C LEU A 59 16.19 -20.80 -1.84
N ARG A 60 15.19 -20.19 -2.51
CA ARG A 60 14.92 -20.45 -3.94
C ARG A 60 16.06 -19.99 -4.86
N ALA A 61 16.72 -18.88 -4.54
CA ALA A 61 17.84 -18.37 -5.33
C ALA A 61 19.11 -19.21 -5.15
N ASN A 62 19.33 -19.77 -3.95
CA ASN A 62 20.48 -20.63 -3.66
C ASN A 62 20.22 -22.11 -3.99
N ALA A 63 18.96 -22.53 -4.06
CA ALA A 63 18.59 -23.85 -4.55
C ALA A 63 18.62 -23.83 -6.08
N LYS A 64 19.30 -24.81 -6.68
CA LYS A 64 19.23 -25.10 -8.11
C LYS A 64 17.80 -25.54 -8.43
N VAL A 65 16.88 -24.59 -8.65
CA VAL A 65 15.54 -24.88 -9.16
C VAL A 65 15.75 -25.23 -10.63
N VAL A 66 15.97 -26.51 -10.91
CA VAL A 66 15.85 -27.05 -12.26
C VAL A 66 14.35 -26.98 -12.56
N GLN A 67 13.97 -26.00 -13.39
CA GLN A 67 12.66 -25.98 -14.02
C GLN A 67 12.63 -26.96 -15.18
#